data_AF-A0A2D6FY71-F1
#
_entry.id   AF-A0A2D6FY71-F1
#
_cell.length_a   1.000
_cell.length_b   1.000
_cell.length_c   1.000
_cell.angle_alpha   90.00
_cell.angle_beta   90.00
_cell.angle_gamma   90.00
#
_symmetry.space_group_name_H-M   'P 1'
#
loop_
_entity.id
_entity.type
_entity.pdbx_description
1 polymer ?
#
loop_
_entity_poly.entity_id
_entity_poly.type
_entity_poly.pdbx_seq_one_letter_code
_entity_poly.pdbx_strand_id
1 'polypeptide(L)'
;MSIRERIQRYKTEGGAAGLTRVEVLVPPDGRHHILALAQRLRGEHRRAKALRSVNAEAVNDRAKLMMHRLLARRIASEPEIIDQAREMISKARTSGKPQAYEDEWRALLALELAELRTVITRRSPEMDRLRIQSPLALVTGIRDPNLRKRLWRKARQGLALRAVS
;
A
#
# COMPACT_ATOMS: atom_id res chain seq x y z
N MET A 1 20.02 22.85 -13.57
CA MET A 1 19.69 24.04 -12.75
C MET A 1 20.43 23.94 -11.43
N SER A 2 21.36 24.85 -11.16
CA SER A 2 22.23 24.81 -9.97
C SER A 2 21.46 25.11 -8.68
N ILE A 3 22.00 24.73 -7.52
CA ILE A 3 21.42 25.05 -6.21
C ILE A 3 21.26 26.58 -6.04
N ARG A 4 22.22 27.36 -6.55
CA ARG A 4 22.19 28.84 -6.53
C ARG A 4 21.04 29.39 -7.36
N GLU A 5 20.82 28.88 -8.57
CA GLU A 5 19.69 29.28 -9.43
C GLU A 5 18.33 28.97 -8.78
N ARG A 6 18.19 27.81 -8.13
CA ARG A 6 16.95 27.46 -7.40
C ARG A 6 16.69 28.40 -6.22
N ILE A 7 17.73 28.77 -5.47
CA ILE A 7 17.62 29.71 -4.35
C ILE A 7 17.23 31.10 -4.87
N GLN A 8 17.86 31.56 -5.95
CA GLN A 8 17.56 32.86 -6.54
C GLN A 8 16.11 32.93 -7.01
N ARG A 9 15.64 31.93 -7.77
CA ARG A 9 14.25 31.85 -8.23
C ARG A 9 13.24 31.83 -7.07
N TYR A 10 13.54 31.11 -5.98
CA TYR A 10 12.68 31.09 -4.80
C TYR A 10 12.52 32.47 -4.14
N LYS A 11 13.59 33.30 -4.16
CA LYS A 11 13.61 34.66 -3.60
C LYS A 11 12.95 35.71 -4.50
N THR A 12 13.06 35.58 -5.82
CA THR A 12 12.58 36.59 -6.77
C THR A 12 11.15 36.32 -7.24
N GLU A 13 10.79 35.06 -7.45
CA GLU A 13 9.52 34.65 -8.08
C GLU A 13 8.75 33.62 -7.23
N GLY A 14 9.40 33.00 -6.25
CA GLY A 14 8.83 31.93 -5.42
C GLY A 14 8.19 32.44 -4.13
N GLY A 15 7.94 31.51 -3.19
CA GLY A 15 7.26 31.80 -1.93
C GLY A 15 8.00 32.76 -0.98
N ALA A 16 9.18 33.26 -1.35
CA ALA A 16 9.88 34.33 -0.63
C ALA A 16 9.92 35.66 -1.39
N ALA A 17 9.30 35.76 -2.57
CA ALA A 17 9.17 37.02 -3.31
C ALA A 17 8.35 38.02 -2.49
N GLY A 18 8.93 39.20 -2.23
CA GLY A 18 8.31 40.24 -1.40
C GLY A 18 8.43 40.03 0.11
N LEU A 19 9.12 38.98 0.58
CA LEU A 19 9.43 38.83 2.01
C LEU A 19 10.67 39.65 2.38
N THR A 20 10.53 40.52 3.38
CA THR A 20 11.67 41.21 4.00
C THR A 20 12.42 40.25 4.94
N ARG A 21 13.75 40.21 4.84
CA ARG A 21 14.59 39.44 5.77
C ARG A 21 14.47 40.05 7.16
N VAL A 22 13.79 39.35 8.07
CA VAL A 22 13.75 39.70 9.50
C VAL A 22 14.76 38.82 10.22
N GLU A 23 15.79 39.44 10.80
CA GLU A 23 16.72 38.75 11.70
C GLU A 23 16.18 38.84 13.12
N VAL A 24 15.70 37.71 13.64
CA VAL A 24 15.21 37.62 15.02
C VAL A 24 16.34 37.08 15.89
N LEU A 25 16.76 37.87 16.89
CA LEU A 25 17.65 37.39 17.94
C LEU A 25 16.91 36.29 18.73
N VAL A 26 17.37 35.05 18.58
CA VAL A 26 16.89 33.92 19.37
C VAL A 26 17.76 33.83 20.62
N PRO A 27 17.20 33.99 21.84
CA PRO A 27 17.94 33.75 23.07
C PRO A 27 18.55 32.33 23.05
N PRO A 28 19.81 32.15 23.49
CA PRO A 28 20.49 30.85 23.47
C PRO A 28 19.64 29.73 24.09
N ASP A 29 18.95 30.04 25.19
CA ASP A 29 18.10 29.12 25.96
C ASP A 29 16.89 28.62 25.16
N GLY A 30 16.40 29.42 24.20
CA GLY A 30 15.25 29.08 23.36
C GLY A 30 15.60 28.33 22.07
N ARG A 31 16.90 28.30 21.70
CA ARG A 31 17.35 27.76 20.40
C ARG A 31 16.97 26.30 20.21
N HIS A 32 17.11 25.48 21.26
CA HIS A 32 16.78 24.05 21.18
C HIS A 32 15.29 23.83 20.89
N HIS A 33 14.39 24.60 21.51
CA HIS A 33 12.95 24.51 21.25
C HIS A 33 12.60 24.88 19.81
N ILE A 34 13.22 25.92 19.26
CA ILE A 34 13.01 26.32 17.86
C ILE A 34 13.50 25.24 16.90
N LEU A 35 14.69 24.67 17.16
CA LEU A 35 15.23 23.59 16.33
C LEU A 35 14.36 22.32 16.39
N ALA A 36 13.89 21.95 17.59
CA ALA A 36 12.98 20.83 17.78
C ALA A 36 11.63 21.04 17.06
N LEU A 37 11.05 22.25 17.18
CA LEU A 37 9.83 22.63 16.46
C LEU A 37 10.04 22.57 14.94
N ALA A 38 11.12 23.17 14.44
CA ALA A 38 11.43 23.16 13.01
C ALA A 38 11.67 21.74 12.48
N GLN A 39 12.33 20.89 13.25
CA GLN A 39 12.53 19.48 12.91
C GLN A 39 11.19 18.74 12.83
N ARG A 40 10.29 18.96 13.79
CA ARG A 40 8.93 18.41 13.78
C ARG A 40 8.15 18.85 12.55
N LEU A 41 8.08 20.16 12.28
CA LEU A 41 7.38 20.73 11.12
C LEU A 41 7.92 20.19 9.80
N ARG A 42 9.25 20.08 9.65
CA ARG A 42 9.87 19.45 8.47
C ARG A 42 9.49 17.98 8.35
N GLY A 43 9.46 17.25 9.46
CA GLY A 43 9.02 15.86 9.51
C GLY A 43 7.56 15.70 9.06
N GLU A 44 6.66 16.51 9.60
CA GLU A 44 5.23 16.54 9.23
C GLU A 44 5.05 16.89 7.74
N HIS A 45 5.76 17.91 7.25
CA HIS A 45 5.71 18.30 5.84
C HIS A 45 6.18 17.17 4.92
N ARG A 46 7.31 16.51 5.24
CA ARG A 46 7.81 15.36 4.45
C ARG A 46 6.81 14.22 4.42
N ARG A 47 6.19 13.88 5.55
CA ARG A 47 5.14 12.84 5.63
C ARG A 47 3.91 13.21 4.81
N ALA A 48 3.44 14.45 4.91
CA ALA A 48 2.29 14.94 4.13
C ALA A 48 2.58 14.90 2.63
N LYS A 49 3.78 15.34 2.23
CA LYS A 49 4.23 15.27 0.83
C LYS A 49 4.29 13.83 0.33
N ALA A 50 4.89 12.92 1.10
CA ALA A 50 4.97 11.51 0.77
C ALA A 50 3.58 10.87 0.61
N LEU A 51 2.63 11.21 1.49
CA LEU A 51 1.24 10.75 1.38
C LEU A 51 0.52 11.23 0.11
N ARG A 52 0.86 12.42 -0.40
CA ARG A 52 0.31 12.99 -1.64
C ARG A 52 0.94 12.36 -2.88
N SER A 53 2.20 11.93 -2.81
CA SER A 53 2.92 11.35 -3.94
C SER A 53 2.78 9.83 -4.09
N VAL A 54 2.00 9.15 -3.23
CA VAL A 54 1.82 7.69 -3.33
C VAL A 54 0.96 7.35 -4.55
N ASN A 55 1.49 6.52 -5.45
CA ASN A 55 0.74 5.96 -6.58
C ASN A 55 -0.44 5.09 -6.09
N ALA A 56 -1.66 5.36 -6.59
CA ALA A 56 -2.87 4.65 -6.23
C ALA A 56 -2.86 3.16 -6.59
N GLU A 57 -2.24 2.77 -7.70
CA GLU A 57 -2.08 1.37 -8.12
C GLU A 57 -1.21 0.60 -7.13
N ALA A 58 -0.07 1.17 -6.75
CA ALA A 58 0.79 0.58 -5.72
C ALA A 58 0.08 0.44 -4.36
N VAL A 59 -0.82 1.38 -4.00
CA VAL A 59 -1.68 1.25 -2.82
C VAL A 59 -2.63 0.07 -2.97
N ASN A 60 -3.27 -0.06 -4.13
CA ASN A 60 -4.23 -1.13 -4.43
C ASN A 60 -3.56 -2.51 -4.32
N ASP A 61 -2.39 -2.69 -4.93
CA ASP A 61 -1.68 -3.97 -4.91
C ASP A 61 -1.22 -4.34 -3.50
N ARG A 62 -0.73 -3.34 -2.74
CA ARG A 62 -0.40 -3.55 -1.34
C ARG A 62 -1.64 -3.89 -0.51
N ALA A 63 -2.79 -3.29 -0.78
CA ALA A 63 -4.04 -3.60 -0.10
C ALA A 63 -4.52 -5.03 -0.41
N LYS A 64 -4.44 -5.47 -1.68
CA LYS A 64 -4.72 -6.87 -2.08
C LYS A 64 -3.78 -7.85 -1.39
N LEU A 65 -2.49 -7.52 -1.27
CA LEU A 65 -1.53 -8.33 -0.53
C LEU A 65 -1.88 -8.41 0.96
N MET A 66 -2.27 -7.30 1.59
CA MET A 66 -2.73 -7.31 2.99
C MET A 66 -3.96 -8.18 3.16
N MET A 67 -4.91 -8.12 2.21
CA MET A 67 -6.09 -8.99 2.19
C MET A 67 -5.68 -10.46 2.14
N HIS A 68 -4.78 -10.84 1.24
CA HIS A 68 -4.33 -12.23 1.12
C HIS A 68 -3.55 -12.72 2.33
N ARG A 69 -2.89 -11.84 3.09
CA ARG A 69 -2.30 -12.20 4.38
C ARG A 69 -3.34 -12.50 5.45
N LEU A 70 -4.49 -11.81 5.42
CA LEU A 70 -5.61 -12.13 6.30
C LEU A 70 -6.25 -13.46 5.89
N LEU A 71 -6.45 -13.67 4.59
CA LEU A 71 -6.95 -14.93 4.04
C LEU A 71 -6.03 -16.11 4.41
N ALA A 72 -4.72 -15.97 4.25
CA ALA A 72 -3.76 -17.00 4.62
C ALA A 72 -3.81 -17.35 6.12
N ARG A 73 -4.17 -16.41 6.99
CA ARG A 73 -4.39 -16.70 8.42
C ARG A 73 -5.71 -17.42 8.63
N ARG A 74 -6.77 -16.94 7.99
CA ARG A 74 -8.11 -17.53 8.11
C ARG A 74 -8.16 -18.97 7.60
N ILE A 75 -7.55 -19.24 6.44
CA ILE A 75 -7.42 -20.59 5.86
C ILE A 75 -6.74 -21.57 6.82
N ALA A 76 -5.84 -21.10 7.70
CA ALA A 76 -5.21 -21.97 8.69
C ALA A 76 -6.20 -22.49 9.75
N SER A 77 -7.26 -21.73 10.02
CA SER A 77 -8.30 -22.05 11.00
C SER A 77 -9.58 -22.60 10.35
N GLU A 78 -9.81 -22.24 9.09
CA GLU A 78 -10.99 -22.59 8.28
C GLU A 78 -10.53 -23.15 6.92
N PRO A 79 -10.02 -24.41 6.85
CA PRO A 79 -9.54 -25.02 5.61
C PRO A 79 -10.62 -25.17 4.53
N GLU A 80 -11.89 -25.26 4.92
CA GLU A 80 -13.06 -25.40 4.03
C GLU A 80 -13.21 -24.27 3.01
N ILE A 81 -12.57 -23.11 3.28
CA ILE A 81 -12.47 -22.01 2.32
C ILE A 81 -11.80 -22.46 1.02
N ILE A 82 -10.82 -23.36 1.10
CA ILE A 82 -10.12 -23.90 -0.06
C ILE A 82 -11.09 -24.73 -0.90
N ASP A 83 -11.89 -25.59 -0.28
CA ASP A 83 -12.82 -26.46 -0.99
C ASP A 83 -13.93 -25.66 -1.69
N GLN A 84 -14.46 -24.64 -1.02
CA GLN A 84 -15.40 -23.70 -1.63
C GLN A 84 -14.77 -22.94 -2.83
N ALA A 85 -13.49 -22.56 -2.73
CA ALA A 85 -12.78 -21.91 -3.83
C ALA A 85 -12.54 -22.87 -5.01
N ARG A 86 -12.23 -24.15 -4.74
CA ARG A 86 -12.10 -25.20 -5.75
C ARG A 86 -13.43 -25.46 -6.47
N GLU A 87 -14.52 -25.52 -5.73
CA GLU A 87 -15.87 -25.69 -6.28
C GLU A 87 -16.25 -24.50 -7.17
N MET A 88 -15.98 -23.27 -6.72
CA MET A 88 -16.27 -22.07 -7.50
C MET A 88 -15.49 -22.04 -8.82
N ILE A 89 -14.19 -22.35 -8.82
CA ILE A 89 -13.39 -22.43 -10.04
C ILE A 89 -13.89 -23.55 -10.96
N SER A 90 -14.25 -24.71 -10.40
CA SER A 90 -14.82 -25.82 -11.17
C SER A 90 -16.11 -25.42 -11.87
N LYS A 91 -17.03 -24.76 -11.15
CA LYS A 91 -18.29 -24.25 -11.70
C LYS A 91 -18.06 -23.22 -12.80
N ALA A 92 -17.19 -22.23 -12.57
CA ALA A 92 -16.85 -21.20 -13.56
C ALA A 92 -16.39 -21.82 -14.88
N ARG A 93 -15.49 -22.81 -14.81
CA ARG A 93 -14.97 -23.54 -15.98
C ARG A 93 -16.04 -24.32 -16.73
N THR A 94 -17.02 -24.91 -16.03
CA THR A 94 -18.12 -25.65 -16.67
C THR A 94 -19.18 -24.74 -17.29
N SER A 95 -19.31 -23.51 -16.80
CA SER A 95 -20.34 -22.55 -17.22
C SER A 95 -19.99 -21.72 -18.46
N GLY A 96 -18.76 -21.85 -18.98
CA GLY A 96 -18.30 -21.03 -20.10
C GLY A 96 -16.95 -21.48 -20.66
N LYS A 97 -16.26 -20.58 -21.36
CA LYS A 97 -14.88 -20.83 -21.83
C LYS A 97 -13.92 -20.66 -20.64
N PRO A 98 -13.13 -21.70 -20.27
CA PRO A 98 -12.15 -21.59 -19.21
C PRO A 98 -11.18 -20.44 -19.46
N GLN A 99 -10.94 -19.64 -18.44
CA GLN A 99 -9.99 -18.53 -18.51
C GLN A 99 -8.63 -18.97 -17.97
N ALA A 100 -7.53 -18.42 -18.51
CA ALA A 100 -6.18 -18.82 -18.12
C ALA A 100 -5.92 -18.69 -16.60
N TYR A 101 -6.45 -17.63 -15.97
CA TYR A 101 -6.30 -17.44 -14.52
C TYR A 101 -6.99 -18.53 -13.69
N GLU A 102 -8.02 -19.18 -14.22
CA GLU A 102 -8.76 -20.24 -13.51
C GLU A 102 -7.92 -21.50 -13.40
N ASP A 103 -7.18 -21.84 -14.45
CA ASP A 103 -6.26 -22.97 -14.44
C ASP A 103 -5.06 -22.72 -13.53
N GLU A 104 -4.55 -21.48 -13.52
CA GLU A 104 -3.48 -21.07 -12.58
C GLU A 104 -3.95 -21.16 -11.12
N TRP A 105 -5.14 -20.63 -10.81
CA TRP A 105 -5.70 -20.74 -9.47
C TRP A 105 -6.02 -22.19 -9.09
N ARG A 106 -6.48 -23.02 -10.03
CA ARG A 106 -6.69 -24.45 -9.80
C ARG A 106 -5.39 -25.14 -9.39
N ALA A 107 -4.29 -24.86 -10.10
CA ALA A 107 -2.97 -25.39 -9.74
C ALA A 107 -2.53 -24.94 -8.34
N LEU A 108 -2.73 -23.66 -8.00
CA LEU A 108 -2.43 -23.16 -6.66
C LEU A 108 -3.30 -23.81 -5.57
N LEU A 109 -4.60 -23.94 -5.81
CA LEU A 109 -5.55 -24.55 -4.87
C LEU A 109 -5.34 -26.06 -4.71
N ALA A 110 -4.56 -26.70 -5.59
CA ALA A 110 -4.16 -28.10 -5.46
C ALA A 110 -2.93 -28.30 -4.56
N LEU A 111 -2.23 -27.22 -4.20
CA LEU A 111 -1.09 -27.28 -3.28
C LEU A 111 -1.53 -27.64 -1.85
N GLU A 112 -0.57 -28.13 -1.07
CA GLU A 112 -0.74 -28.31 0.37
C GLU A 112 -1.04 -26.99 1.08
N LEU A 113 -1.81 -27.04 2.17
CA LEU A 113 -2.32 -25.84 2.86
C LEU A 113 -1.20 -24.88 3.29
N ALA A 114 -0.08 -25.41 3.81
CA ALA A 114 1.06 -24.60 4.22
C ALA A 114 1.75 -23.91 3.03
N GLU A 115 1.84 -24.60 1.90
CA GLU A 115 2.45 -24.09 0.68
C GLU A 115 1.56 -23.02 0.03
N LEU A 116 0.26 -23.30 -0.13
CA LEU A 116 -0.72 -22.34 -0.64
C LEU A 116 -0.66 -21.02 0.13
N ARG A 117 -0.68 -21.08 1.48
CA ARG A 117 -0.59 -19.90 2.35
C ARG A 117 0.67 -19.08 2.11
N THR A 118 1.79 -19.76 1.84
CA THR A 118 3.06 -19.12 1.52
C THR A 118 2.98 -18.43 0.16
N VAL A 119 2.50 -19.12 -0.87
CA VAL A 119 2.42 -18.61 -2.24
C VAL A 119 1.48 -17.41 -2.34
N ILE A 120 0.27 -17.49 -1.77
CA ILE A 120 -0.72 -16.40 -1.89
C ILE A 120 -0.29 -15.09 -1.21
N THR A 121 0.74 -15.13 -0.35
CA THR A 121 1.31 -13.96 0.32
C THR A 121 2.66 -13.50 -0.24
N ARG A 122 3.21 -14.22 -1.23
CA ARG A 122 4.49 -13.91 -1.88
C ARG A 122 4.40 -12.64 -2.74
N ARG A 123 5.40 -11.77 -2.67
CA ARG A 123 5.49 -10.62 -3.58
C ARG A 123 6.15 -11.08 -4.87
N SER A 124 5.38 -11.23 -5.94
CA SER A 124 5.89 -11.53 -7.28
C SER A 124 4.91 -11.00 -8.34
N PRO A 125 5.39 -10.67 -9.56
CA PRO A 125 4.52 -10.18 -10.63
C PRO A 125 3.35 -11.12 -10.96
N GLU A 126 3.59 -12.42 -10.93
CA GLU A 126 2.58 -13.45 -11.22
C GLU A 126 1.47 -13.40 -10.17
N MET A 127 1.84 -13.36 -8.89
CA MET A 127 0.86 -13.29 -7.81
C MET A 127 0.17 -11.94 -7.72
N ASP A 128 0.83 -10.84 -8.09
CA ASP A 128 0.19 -9.52 -8.13
C ASP A 128 -0.94 -9.48 -9.15
N ARG A 129 -0.75 -10.09 -10.34
CA ARG A 129 -1.80 -10.30 -11.33
C ARG A 129 -2.91 -11.22 -10.80
N LEU A 130 -2.57 -12.41 -10.28
CA LEU A 130 -3.57 -13.39 -9.85
C LEU A 130 -4.46 -12.89 -8.72
N ARG A 131 -3.94 -12.05 -7.82
CA ARG A 131 -4.72 -11.43 -6.73
C ARG A 131 -5.88 -10.55 -7.20
N ILE A 132 -5.83 -10.04 -8.44
CA ILE A 132 -6.91 -9.23 -9.02
C ILE A 132 -8.20 -10.07 -9.13
N GLN A 133 -8.05 -11.33 -9.51
CA GLN A 133 -9.14 -12.28 -9.75
C GLN A 133 -9.04 -13.46 -8.78
N SER A 134 -8.88 -13.15 -7.48
CA SER A 134 -8.70 -14.18 -6.45
C SER A 134 -10.01 -14.86 -6.07
N PRO A 135 -10.12 -16.20 -6.21
CA PRO A 135 -11.31 -16.92 -5.79
C PRO A 135 -11.50 -16.89 -4.26
N LEU A 136 -10.40 -16.91 -3.51
CA LEU A 136 -10.42 -16.88 -2.04
C LEU A 136 -11.08 -15.60 -1.50
N ALA A 137 -10.86 -14.46 -2.15
CA ALA A 137 -11.48 -13.19 -1.76
C ALA A 137 -13.00 -13.16 -2.04
N LEU A 138 -13.48 -13.91 -3.04
CA LEU A 138 -14.89 -14.00 -3.39
C LEU A 138 -15.65 -14.90 -2.43
N VAL A 139 -15.06 -16.06 -2.11
CA VAL A 139 -15.64 -17.10 -1.25
C VAL A 139 -15.73 -16.67 0.22
N THR A 140 -14.66 -16.08 0.76
CA THR A 140 -14.63 -15.68 2.17
C THR A 140 -15.56 -14.53 2.53
N GLY A 141 -16.27 -13.97 1.54
CA GLY A 141 -17.22 -12.90 1.77
C GLY A 141 -16.56 -11.65 2.36
N ILE A 142 -15.24 -11.45 2.18
CA ILE A 142 -14.56 -10.21 2.58
C ILE A 142 -14.93 -9.10 1.58
N ARG A 143 -16.22 -8.76 1.61
CA ARG A 143 -16.88 -7.71 0.86
C ARG A 143 -17.15 -6.49 1.72
N ASP A 144 -16.89 -6.56 3.03
CA ASP A 144 -17.02 -5.43 3.94
C ASP A 144 -16.29 -4.19 3.39
N PRO A 145 -17.03 -3.16 2.94
CA PRO A 145 -16.44 -1.95 2.42
C PRO A 145 -15.57 -1.23 3.47
N ASN A 146 -15.88 -1.37 4.75
CA ASN A 146 -15.14 -0.72 5.83
C ASN A 146 -13.77 -1.36 6.03
N LEU A 147 -13.68 -2.69 6.03
CA LEU A 147 -12.41 -3.41 6.03
C LEU A 147 -11.56 -3.03 4.80
N ARG A 148 -12.14 -2.96 3.60
CA ARG A 148 -11.42 -2.54 2.39
C ARG A 148 -10.87 -1.12 2.52
N LYS A 149 -11.68 -0.16 2.99
CA LYS A 149 -11.24 1.22 3.26
C LYS A 149 -10.13 1.27 4.32
N ARG A 150 -10.20 0.45 5.36
CA ARG A 150 -9.15 0.36 6.40
C ARG A 150 -7.84 -0.19 5.84
N LEU A 151 -7.90 -1.29 5.07
CA LEU A 151 -6.74 -1.89 4.43
C LEU A 151 -6.08 -0.93 3.44
N TRP A 152 -6.88 -0.22 2.63
CA TRP A 152 -6.37 0.79 1.71
C TRP A 152 -5.64 1.91 2.44
N ARG A 153 -6.22 2.45 3.53
CA ARG A 153 -5.57 3.48 4.36
C ARG A 153 -4.24 2.97 4.95
N LYS A 154 -4.21 1.74 5.48
CA LYS A 154 -3.00 1.13 6.03
C LYS A 154 -1.94 0.87 4.95
N ALA A 155 -2.35 0.45 3.76
CA ALA A 155 -1.47 0.28 2.62
C ALA A 155 -0.82 1.61 2.22
N ARG A 156 -1.61 2.67 2.06
CA ARG A 156 -1.14 4.01 1.73
C ARG A 156 -0.16 4.56 2.78
N GLN A 157 -0.51 4.45 4.05
CA GLN A 157 0.38 4.86 5.15
C GLN A 157 1.71 4.11 5.12
N GLY A 158 1.67 2.79 4.92
CA GLY A 158 2.87 1.97 4.88
C GLY A 158 3.80 2.29 3.70
N LEU A 159 3.25 2.70 2.55
CA LEU A 159 4.05 3.16 1.42
C LEU A 159 4.65 4.54 1.67
N ALA A 160 3.87 5.47 2.22
CA ALA A 160 4.36 6.80 2.56
C ALA A 160 5.51 6.75 3.60
N LEU A 161 5.42 5.88 4.61
CA LEU A 161 6.50 5.70 5.59
C LEU A 161 7.80 5.21 4.96
N ARG A 162 7.71 4.27 4.00
CA ARG A 162 8.88 3.76 3.26
C ARG A 162 9.54 4.81 2.38
N ALA A 163 8.80 5.82 1.92
CA ALA A 163 9.34 6.90 1.10
C ALA A 163 10.06 7.99 1.93
N VAL A 164 9.90 7.98 3.26
CA VAL A 164 10.48 8.96 4.19
C VAL A 164 11.58 8.36 5.07
N SER A 165 11.70 7.02 5.09
CA SER A 165 12.76 6.27 5.77
C SER A 165 13.99 6.18 4.88
#